data_AF-A0A0D1VZG6-F1
#
_entry.id   AF-A0A0D1VZG6-F1
#
_cell.length_a   1.000
_cell.length_b   1.000
_cell.length_c   1.000
_cell.angle_alpha   90.00
_cell.angle_beta   90.00
_cell.angle_gamma   90.00
#
_symmetry.space_group_name_H-M   'P 1'
#
loop_
_entity.id
_entity.type
_entity.pdbx_description
1 polymer ?
#
loop_
_entity_poly.entity_id
_entity_poly.type
_entity_poly.pdbx_seq_one_letter_code
_entity_poly.pdbx_strand_id
1 'polypeptide(L)' 'MKRKEFNEEEIKRIEENPNVTSATRKAITFHPDFKLAAIKEHERGKLSYEIFLSHGFDLELIGKDKPKKYIHK' A
#
# COMPACT_ATOMS: atom_id res chain seq x y z
N MET A 1 8.28 -17.17 -6.52
CA MET A 1 7.15 -16.30 -6.10
C MET A 1 6.86 -15.36 -7.26
N LYS A 2 5.64 -15.36 -7.82
CA LYS A 2 5.27 -14.44 -8.90
C LYS A 2 5.01 -13.07 -8.28
N ARG A 3 5.74 -12.04 -8.69
CA ARG A 3 5.38 -10.65 -8.39
C ARG A 3 4.03 -10.39 -9.05
N LYS A 4 3.03 -9.97 -8.27
CA LYS A 4 1.73 -9.56 -8.82
C LYS A 4 2.00 -8.34 -9.70
N GLU A 5 1.68 -8.45 -10.98
CA GLU A 5 1.74 -7.31 -11.90
C GLU A 5 0.37 -6.64 -11.88
N PHE A 6 0.34 -5.33 -11.65
CA PHE A 6 -0.90 -4.56 -11.65
C PHE A 6 -1.37 -4.37 -13.10
N ASN A 7 -2.67 -4.56 -13.33
CA ASN A 7 -3.29 -4.25 -14.62
C ASN A 7 -3.53 -2.75 -14.76
N GLU A 8 -3.80 -2.28 -15.98
CA GLU A 8 -4.08 -0.85 -16.24
C GLU A 8 -5.29 -0.33 -15.46
N GLU A 9 -6.33 -1.14 -15.27
CA GLU A 9 -7.47 -0.79 -14.43
C GLU A 9 -7.10 -0.66 -12.95
N GLU A 10 -6.19 -1.51 -12.47
CA GLU A 10 -5.69 -1.43 -11.10
C GLU A 10 -4.80 -0.20 -10.92
N ILE A 11 -3.91 0.06 -11.87
CA ILE A 11 -3.05 1.25 -11.89
C ILE A 11 -3.91 2.52 -11.85
N LYS A 12 -4.92 2.63 -12.72
CA LYS A 12 -5.82 3.79 -12.73
C LYS A 12 -6.51 3.98 -11.38
N ARG A 13 -7.06 2.92 -10.79
CA ARG A 13 -7.69 2.98 -9.46
C ARG A 13 -6.72 3.38 -8.35
N ILE A 14 -5.45 2.97 -8.44
CA ILE A 14 -4.41 3.37 -7.48
C ILE A 14 -4.06 4.86 -7.69
N GLU A 15 -3.93 5.30 -8.95
CA GLU A 15 -3.63 6.69 -9.31
C GLU A 15 -4.79 7.66 -9.04
N GLU A 16 -6.03 7.18 -8.95
CA GLU A 16 -7.17 7.97 -8.48
C GLU A 16 -7.01 8.41 -7.01
N ASN A 17 -6.16 7.74 -6.22
CA ASN A 17 -5.93 8.14 -4.84
C ASN A 17 -4.90 9.28 -4.76
N PRO A 18 -5.23 10.43 -4.13
CA PRO A 18 -4.33 11.59 -4.04
C PRO A 18 -3.05 11.34 -3.23
N ASN A 19 -3.01 10.26 -2.45
CA ASN A 19 -1.83 9.85 -1.68
C ASN A 19 -0.81 9.06 -2.54
N VAL A 20 -1.11 8.82 -3.82
CA VAL A 20 -0.22 8.16 -4.79
C VAL A 20 0.39 9.20 -5.73
N THR A 21 1.69 9.08 -5.92
CA THR A 21 2.43 9.91 -6.89
C THR A 21 2.38 9.32 -8.30
N SER A 22 2.56 7.99 -8.41
CA SER A 22 2.42 7.28 -9.69
C SER A 22 2.36 5.77 -9.43
N ALA A 23 1.56 5.05 -10.20
CA ALA A 23 1.55 3.59 -10.17
C ALA A 23 2.04 3.00 -11.50
N THR A 24 2.82 1.93 -11.40
CA THR A 24 3.30 1.15 -12.54
C THR A 24 2.89 -0.30 -12.36
N ARG A 25 2.95 -1.09 -13.44
CA ARG A 25 2.62 -2.52 -13.40
C ARG A 25 3.43 -3.31 -12.36
N LYS A 26 4.59 -2.81 -11.93
CA LYS A 26 5.51 -3.50 -11.01
C LYS A 26 5.64 -2.85 -9.64
N ALA A 27 5.27 -1.59 -9.48
CA ALA A 27 5.49 -0.82 -8.26
C ALA A 27 4.53 0.37 -8.15
N ILE A 28 4.19 0.72 -6.92
CA ILE A 28 3.39 1.90 -6.58
C ILE A 28 4.30 2.92 -5.87
N THR A 29 4.29 4.15 -6.34
CA THR A 29 5.01 5.27 -5.75
C THR A 29 4.04 6.11 -4.94
N PHE A 30 4.15 6.05 -3.62
CA PHE A 30 3.34 6.87 -2.70
C PHE A 30 3.99 8.23 -2.44
N HIS A 31 3.14 9.21 -2.11
CA HIS A 31 3.58 10.54 -1.70
C HIS A 31 4.50 10.45 -0.47
N PRO A 32 5.61 11.22 -0.43
CA PRO A 32 6.51 11.22 0.72
C PRO A 32 5.80 11.60 2.02
N ASP A 33 4.86 12.55 1.99
CA ASP A 33 4.04 12.92 3.15
C ASP A 33 3.20 11.76 3.68
N PHE A 34 2.58 10.99 2.78
CA PHE A 34 1.82 9.81 3.16
C PHE A 34 2.73 8.72 3.76
N LYS A 35 3.91 8.49 3.18
CA LYS A 35 4.89 7.53 3.75
C LYS A 35 5.29 7.91 5.17
N LEU A 36 5.55 9.20 5.41
CA LEU A 36 5.89 9.70 6.76
C LEU A 36 4.72 9.55 7.74
N ALA A 37 3.50 9.89 7.32
CA ALA A 37 2.31 9.70 8.13
C ALA A 37 2.09 8.22 8.47
N ALA A 38 2.25 7.34 7.48
CA ALA A 38 2.09 5.90 7.66
C ALA A 38 3.16 5.30 8.60
N ILE A 39 4.42 5.73 8.50
CA ILE A 39 5.46 5.28 9.44
C ILE A 39 5.11 5.72 10.87
N LYS A 40 4.72 6.98 11.08
CA LYS A 40 4.35 7.49 12.41
C LYS A 40 3.15 6.75 13.01
N GLU A 41 2.13 6.47 12.20
CA GLU A 41 0.95 5.70 12.62
C GLU A 41 1.32 4.25 12.94
N HIS A 42 2.23 3.65 12.15
CA HIS A 42 2.73 2.31 12.41
C HIS A 42 3.56 2.24 13.71
N GLU A 43 4.38 3.25 13.98
CA GLU A 43 5.11 3.38 15.25
C GLU A 43 4.18 3.55 16.46
N ARG A 44 2.98 4.11 16.26
CA ARG A 44 1.93 4.19 17.27
C ARG A 44 1.19 2.87 17.51
N GLY A 45 1.53 1.82 16.75
CA GLY A 45 0.94 0.49 16.88
C GLY A 45 -0.23 0.21 15.93
N LYS A 46 -0.54 1.12 14.99
CA LYS A 46 -1.54 0.84 13.94
C LYS A 46 -0.94 -0.08 12.90
N LEU A 47 -1.74 -1.02 12.42
CA LEU A 47 -1.28 -1.92 11.37
C LEU A 47 -1.30 -1.18 10.03
N SER A 48 -0.34 -1.49 9.15
CA SER A 48 -0.26 -0.84 7.83
C SER A 48 -1.60 -0.90 7.10
N TYR A 49 -2.34 -2.02 7.22
CA TYR A 49 -3.66 -2.14 6.60
C TYR A 49 -4.68 -1.12 7.11
N GLU A 50 -4.66 -0.79 8.40
CA GLU A 50 -5.56 0.18 9.01
C GLU A 50 -5.27 1.59 8.51
N ILE A 51 -3.98 1.91 8.36
CA ILE A 51 -3.52 3.19 7.85
C ILE A 51 -3.98 3.35 6.39
N PHE A 52 -3.70 2.35 5.56
CA PHE A 52 -4.15 2.36 4.16
C PHE A 52 -5.68 2.48 4.07
N LEU A 53 -6.43 1.70 4.86
CA LEU A 53 -7.90 1.77 4.88
C LEU A 53 -8.41 3.15 5.34
N SER A 54 -7.81 3.72 6.39
CA SER A 54 -8.17 5.03 6.93
C SER A 54 -7.89 6.17 5.94
N HIS A 55 -6.97 5.95 4.99
CA HIS A 55 -6.65 6.90 3.92
C HIS A 55 -7.35 6.56 2.58
N GLY A 56 -8.37 5.68 2.61
CA GLY A 56 -9.18 5.35 1.44
C GLY A 56 -8.47 4.48 0.41
N PHE A 57 -7.44 3.74 0.81
CA PHE A 57 -6.80 2.76 -0.07
C PHE A 57 -7.54 1.44 -0.08
N ASP A 58 -7.68 0.90 -1.29
CA ASP A 58 -8.24 -0.42 -1.50
C ASP A 58 -7.16 -1.50 -1.25
N LEU A 59 -7.29 -2.17 -0.12
CA LEU A 59 -6.35 -3.22 0.33
C LEU A 59 -6.40 -4.48 -0.55
N GLU A 60 -7.50 -4.70 -1.27
CA GLU A 60 -7.59 -5.80 -2.23
C GLU A 60 -6.72 -5.52 -3.45
N LEU A 61 -6.62 -4.23 -3.81
CA LEU A 61 -5.87 -3.71 -4.95
C LEU A 61 -4.37 -3.67 -4.71
N ILE A 62 -3.92 -3.09 -3.58
CA ILE A 62 -2.49 -3.03 -3.21
C ILE A 62 -1.91 -4.43 -2.95
N GLY A 63 -2.80 -5.40 -2.71
CA GLY A 63 -2.45 -6.77 -2.47
C GLY A 63 -2.33 -7.05 -0.98
N LYS A 64 -3.26 -7.84 -0.47
CA LYS A 64 -3.04 -8.72 0.67
C LYS A 64 -1.98 -9.79 0.31
N ASP A 65 -0.76 -9.40 -0.07
CA ASP A 65 0.34 -10.32 0.19
C ASP A 65 0.55 -10.25 1.69
N LYS A 66 -0.17 -11.14 2.38
CA LYS A 66 -0.08 -11.36 3.81
C LYS A 66 1.41 -11.25 4.17
N PRO A 67 1.80 -10.51 5.21
CA PRO A 67 3.07 -10.79 5.85
C PRO A 67 2.94 -12.21 6.42
N LYS A 68 3.18 -13.24 5.60
CA LYS A 68 3.49 -14.58 6.07
C LYS A 68 4.87 -14.45 6.69
N LYS A 69 4.83 -14.17 7.99
CA LYS A 69 5.66 -14.84 8.99
C LYS A 69 7.10 -14.33 9.05
N TYR A 70 7.27 -13.16 9.66
CA TYR A 70 8.38 -12.94 10.59
C TYR A 70 7.81 -12.79 11.99
N ILE A 71 7.18 -13.85 12.48
CA ILE A 71 7.10 -14.10 13.92
C ILE A 71 8.44 -14.77 14.25
N HIS A 72 9.17 -14.16 15.18
CA HIS A 72 10.46 -14.59 15.72
C HIS A 72 10.64 -16.12 15.85
N LYS A 73 11.80 -16.64 15.41
CA LYS A 73 12.83 -17.20 16.31
C LYS A 73 14.16 -17.32 15.57
#